data_AF-A0A0P8AUZ5-F1
#
_entry.id   AF-A0A0P8AUZ5-F1
#
_cell.length_a   1.000
_cell.length_b   1.000
_cell.length_c   1.000
_cell.angle_alpha   90.00
_cell.angle_beta   90.00
_cell.angle_gamma   90.00
#
_symmetry.space_group_name_H-M   'P 1'
#
loop_
_entity.id
_entity.type
_entity.pdbx_description
1 polymer ?
#
loop_
_entity_poly.entity_id
_entity_poly.type
_entity_poly.pdbx_seq_one_letter_code
_entity_poly.pdbx_strand_id
1 'polypeptide(L)'
;MNGQTPGAGRVTIGGAPEGFDAELVLREVARADGPVIHVARDDRRMAAVRAALGFFDPSMPVLGFPAWDCLPYDRVSPNPDISAARMATLAALVHGAPRRFVLLTTLNAVTQFLPARAVLAEAAFVAEVGRRIDEAELRAFLARMGFSQAPTVTEPGDYA
;
A
#
# COMPACT_ATOMS: atom_id res chain seq x y z
N MET A 1 -22.29 18.92 -25.05
CA MET A 1 -22.91 18.51 -23.77
C MET A 1 -21.80 18.33 -22.77
N ASN A 2 -21.73 19.22 -21.79
CA ASN A 2 -20.64 19.31 -20.81
C ASN A 2 -20.83 18.24 -19.74
N GLY A 3 -19.93 17.25 -19.67
CA GLY A 3 -19.91 16.23 -18.62
C GLY A 3 -19.16 16.74 -17.39
N GLN A 4 -19.91 17.27 -16.42
CA GLN A 4 -19.41 17.62 -15.09
C GLN A 4 -18.85 16.38 -14.37
N THR A 5 -17.62 16.49 -13.89
CA THR A 5 -17.03 15.62 -12.85
C THR A 5 -18.00 15.53 -11.67
N PRO A 6 -18.30 14.33 -11.11
CA PRO A 6 -19.17 14.23 -9.94
C PRO A 6 -18.51 15.02 -8.80
N GLY A 7 -19.19 16.05 -8.31
CA GLY A 7 -18.66 16.95 -7.30
C GLY A 7 -18.22 16.20 -6.04
N ALA A 8 -17.09 16.61 -5.49
CA ALA A 8 -16.61 16.23 -4.17
C ALA A 8 -17.60 16.70 -3.09
N GLY A 9 -18.63 15.90 -2.84
CA GLY A 9 -19.60 16.12 -1.78
C GLY A 9 -19.21 15.34 -0.53
N ARG A 10 -19.18 16.00 0.63
CA ARG A 10 -19.07 15.32 1.92
C ARG A 10 -20.38 14.57 2.18
N VAL A 11 -20.31 13.24 2.25
CA VAL A 11 -21.42 12.40 2.66
C VAL A 11 -21.11 11.88 4.06
N THR A 12 -22.04 12.08 5.00
CA THR A 12 -21.97 11.48 6.33
C THR A 12 -22.87 10.26 6.34
N ILE A 13 -22.29 9.08 6.54
CA ILE A 13 -23.01 7.81 6.63
C ILE A 13 -23.01 7.38 8.10
N GLY A 14 -24.18 6.99 8.61
CA GLY A 14 -24.36 6.50 9.98
C GLY A 14 -25.22 5.23 10.00
N GLY A 15 -25.25 4.54 11.15
CA GLY A 15 -26.09 3.34 11.34
C GLY A 15 -25.53 2.07 10.70
N ALA A 16 -24.28 2.05 10.25
CA ALA A 16 -23.60 0.85 9.79
C ALA A 16 -22.96 0.12 10.99
N PRO A 17 -23.39 -1.12 11.32
CA PRO A 17 -22.71 -1.93 12.32
C PRO A 17 -21.27 -2.22 11.90
N GLU A 18 -20.42 -2.53 12.88
CA GLU A 18 -19.04 -2.90 12.57
C GLU A 18 -18.98 -4.12 11.65
N GLY A 19 -18.23 -4.02 10.54
CA GLY A 19 -18.10 -5.06 9.53
C GLY A 19 -18.91 -4.73 8.27
N PHE A 20 -20.04 -4.02 8.39
CA PHE A 20 -20.83 -3.57 7.24
C PHE A 20 -20.17 -2.39 6.50
N ASP A 21 -19.18 -1.75 7.11
CA ASP A 21 -18.37 -0.70 6.50
C ASP A 21 -17.59 -1.19 5.27
N ALA A 22 -17.22 -2.47 5.20
CA ALA A 22 -16.61 -3.05 4.01
C ALA A 22 -17.54 -3.02 2.80
N GLU A 23 -18.81 -3.39 2.97
CA GLU A 23 -19.84 -3.31 1.92
C GLU A 23 -20.05 -1.86 1.46
N LEU A 24 -20.03 -0.90 2.38
CA LEU A 24 -20.11 0.53 2.02
C LEU A 24 -18.90 0.98 1.20
N VAL A 25 -17.68 0.55 1.57
CA VAL A 25 -16.47 0.85 0.80
C VAL A 25 -16.55 0.26 -0.61
N LEU A 26 -17.01 -0.98 -0.76
CA LEU A 26 -17.19 -1.63 -2.07
C LEU A 26 -18.20 -0.88 -2.95
N ARG A 27 -19.30 -0.38 -2.37
CA ARG A 27 -20.26 0.46 -3.09
C ARG A 27 -19.64 1.75 -3.60
N GLU A 28 -18.79 2.40 -2.80
CA GLU A 28 -18.08 3.59 -3.25
C GLU A 28 -17.06 3.27 -4.35
N VAL A 29 -16.37 2.12 -4.29
CA VAL A 29 -15.51 1.66 -5.40
C VAL A 29 -16.32 1.48 -6.69
N ALA A 30 -17.49 0.84 -6.60
CA ALA A 30 -18.37 0.63 -7.75
C ALA A 30 -18.92 1.95 -8.31
N ARG A 31 -19.33 2.87 -7.42
CA ARG A 31 -19.85 4.19 -7.78
C ARG A 31 -18.81 5.09 -8.41
N ALA A 32 -17.59 5.11 -7.87
CA ALA A 32 -16.47 5.89 -8.40
C ALA A 32 -15.88 5.27 -9.69
N ASP A 33 -16.13 3.97 -9.92
CA ASP A 33 -15.49 3.17 -10.98
C ASP A 33 -13.96 3.39 -10.99
N GLY A 34 -13.37 3.32 -9.81
CA GLY A 34 -11.99 3.71 -9.58
C GLY A 34 -11.48 3.34 -8.18
N PRO A 35 -10.30 3.80 -7.80
CA PRO A 35 -9.73 3.49 -6.50
C PRO A 35 -10.39 4.25 -5.36
N VAL A 36 -10.49 3.59 -4.20
CA VAL A 36 -10.97 4.22 -2.95
C VAL A 36 -9.91 4.06 -1.88
N ILE A 37 -9.65 5.16 -1.15
CA ILE A 37 -8.80 5.14 0.05
C ILE A 37 -9.72 5.09 1.26
N HIS A 38 -9.59 4.04 2.07
CA HIS A 38 -10.27 3.93 3.35
C HIS A 38 -9.27 4.17 4.48
N VAL A 39 -9.47 5.29 5.19
CA VAL A 39 -8.68 5.68 6.36
C VAL A 39 -9.37 5.15 7.62
N ALA A 40 -8.86 4.05 8.15
CA ALA A 40 -9.31 3.50 9.42
C ALA A 40 -8.78 4.33 10.59
N ARG A 41 -9.48 4.24 11.73
CA ARG A 41 -9.07 4.91 12.97
C ARG A 41 -7.73 4.41 13.51
N ASP A 42 -7.52 3.10 13.45
CA ASP A 42 -6.40 2.39 14.05
C ASP A 42 -6.15 1.06 13.31
N ASP A 43 -5.04 0.38 13.60
CA ASP A 43 -4.63 -0.86 12.91
C ASP A 43 -5.60 -2.02 13.17
N ARG A 44 -6.21 -2.08 14.37
CA ARG A 44 -7.23 -3.09 14.68
C ARG A 44 -8.45 -2.91 13.78
N ARG A 45 -8.91 -1.66 13.59
CA ARG A 45 -10.00 -1.36 12.67
C ARG A 45 -9.62 -1.65 11.23
N MET A 46 -8.41 -1.28 10.81
CA MET A 46 -7.91 -1.57 9.47
C MET A 46 -7.91 -3.08 9.17
N ALA A 47 -7.46 -3.91 10.13
CA ALA A 47 -7.47 -5.37 10.01
C ALA A 47 -8.89 -5.94 9.93
N ALA A 48 -9.81 -5.44 10.76
CA ALA A 48 -11.22 -5.86 10.71
C ALA A 48 -11.88 -5.54 9.37
N VAL A 49 -11.64 -4.35 8.82
CA VAL A 49 -12.15 -3.95 7.49
C VAL A 49 -11.53 -4.80 6.39
N ARG A 50 -10.23 -5.11 6.46
CA ARG A 50 -9.57 -6.02 5.51
C ARG A 50 -10.25 -7.39 5.49
N ALA A 51 -10.50 -7.96 6.66
CA ALA A 51 -11.17 -9.26 6.77
C ALA A 51 -12.60 -9.21 6.20
N ALA A 52 -13.35 -8.16 6.53
CA ALA A 52 -14.70 -7.96 6.01
C ALA A 52 -14.74 -7.77 4.49
N LEU A 53 -13.80 -7.00 3.91
CA LEU A 53 -13.68 -6.85 2.45
C LEU A 53 -13.44 -8.20 1.78
N GLY A 54 -12.54 -9.02 2.32
CA GLY A 54 -12.29 -10.38 1.81
C GLY A 54 -13.49 -11.31 1.95
N PHE A 55 -14.38 -11.07 2.91
CA PHE A 55 -15.64 -11.81 3.04
C PHE A 55 -16.68 -11.38 1.99
N PHE A 56 -16.89 -10.07 1.79
CA PHE A 56 -17.91 -9.56 0.87
C PHE A 56 -17.51 -9.68 -0.61
N ASP A 57 -16.24 -9.41 -0.93
CA ASP A 57 -15.71 -9.53 -2.29
C ASP A 57 -14.24 -9.99 -2.25
N PRO A 58 -13.99 -11.31 -2.30
CA PRO A 58 -12.64 -11.88 -2.34
C PRO A 58 -11.82 -11.46 -3.57
N SER A 59 -12.48 -10.96 -4.63
CA SER A 59 -11.82 -10.57 -5.88
C SER A 59 -11.33 -9.11 -5.88
N MET A 60 -11.81 -8.30 -4.94
CA MET A 60 -11.43 -6.90 -4.84
C MET A 60 -9.94 -6.76 -4.47
N PRO A 61 -9.11 -6.08 -5.29
CA PRO A 61 -7.74 -5.80 -4.89
C PRO A 61 -7.68 -4.88 -3.67
N VAL A 62 -7.00 -5.31 -2.60
CA VAL A 62 -6.87 -4.54 -1.35
C VAL A 62 -5.40 -4.31 -1.00
N LEU A 63 -4.93 -3.08 -1.20
CA LEU A 63 -3.58 -2.65 -0.82
C LEU A 63 -3.56 -2.16 0.63
N GLY A 64 -2.50 -2.49 1.37
CA GLY A 64 -2.34 -2.08 2.77
C GLY A 64 -1.21 -1.07 2.93
N PHE A 65 -1.48 0.07 3.53
CA PHE A 65 -0.48 1.07 3.87
C PHE A 65 -0.48 1.32 5.39
N PRO A 66 0.29 0.52 6.15
CA PRO A 66 0.30 0.59 7.61
C PRO A 66 1.05 1.84 8.10
N ALA A 67 0.76 2.25 9.33
CA ALA A 67 1.58 3.25 10.02
C ALA A 67 2.95 2.66 10.39
N TRP A 68 3.89 3.52 10.76
CA TRP A 68 5.06 3.05 11.49
C TRP A 68 4.65 2.56 12.88
N ASP A 69 5.34 1.53 13.36
CA ASP A 69 5.17 0.92 14.68
C ASP A 69 6.02 1.61 15.77
N CYS A 70 6.74 2.67 15.40
CA CYS A 70 7.48 3.53 16.32
C CYS A 70 6.80 4.90 16.49
N LEU A 71 7.17 5.61 17.55
CA LEU A 71 6.65 6.96 17.82
C LEU A 71 7.29 8.00 16.89
N PRO A 72 6.65 9.16 16.67
CA PRO A 72 7.32 10.30 16.06
C PRO A 72 8.59 10.66 16.85
N TYR A 73 9.73 10.73 16.16
CA TYR A 73 11.06 11.01 16.74
C TYR A 73 11.58 9.93 17.70
N ASP A 74 11.16 8.68 17.52
CA ASP A 74 11.73 7.54 18.23
C ASP A 74 13.22 7.33 17.89
N ARG A 75 13.94 6.65 18.77
CA ARG A 75 15.35 6.29 18.60
C ARG A 75 15.53 4.96 17.88
N VAL A 76 14.43 4.24 17.65
CA VAL A 76 14.41 2.95 16.96
C VAL A 76 13.68 3.10 15.63
N SER A 77 14.25 2.50 14.58
CA SER A 77 13.62 2.43 13.26
C SER A 77 12.34 1.59 13.32
N PRO A 78 11.37 1.85 12.43
CA PRO A 78 10.22 0.97 12.29
C PRO A 78 10.67 -0.45 11.95
N ASN A 79 9.86 -1.44 12.32
CA ASN A 79 10.12 -2.84 12.00
C ASN A 79 10.37 -3.01 10.48
N PRO A 80 11.39 -3.79 10.06
CA PRO A 80 11.67 -4.05 8.65
C PRO A 80 10.46 -4.53 7.85
N ASP A 81 9.59 -5.37 8.42
CA ASP A 81 8.37 -5.87 7.77
C ASP A 81 7.36 -4.75 7.48
N ILE A 82 7.21 -3.81 8.42
CA ILE A 82 6.35 -2.63 8.23
C ILE A 82 6.93 -1.72 7.14
N SER A 83 8.25 -1.52 7.14
CA SER A 83 8.94 -0.74 6.11
C SER A 83 8.80 -1.37 4.73
N ALA A 84 8.98 -2.69 4.64
CA ALA A 84 8.83 -3.47 3.42
C ALA A 84 7.39 -3.42 2.90
N ALA A 85 6.39 -3.63 3.76
CA ALA A 85 4.97 -3.56 3.38
C ALA A 85 4.58 -2.18 2.83
N ARG A 86 5.08 -1.10 3.45
CA ARG A 86 4.87 0.27 2.96
C ARG A 86 5.49 0.48 1.58
N MET A 87 6.74 0.07 1.40
CA MET A 87 7.43 0.20 0.12
C MET A 87 6.79 -0.65 -0.98
N ALA A 88 6.33 -1.86 -0.67
CA ALA A 88 5.60 -2.71 -1.61
C ALA A 88 4.32 -2.03 -2.11
N THR A 89 3.54 -1.41 -1.20
CA THR A 89 2.33 -0.67 -1.58
C THR A 89 2.66 0.58 -2.41
N LEU A 90 3.69 1.34 -2.03
CA LEU A 90 4.11 2.52 -2.82
C LEU A 90 4.61 2.15 -4.21
N ALA A 91 5.40 1.07 -4.33
CA ALA A 91 5.87 0.55 -5.60
C ALA A 91 4.68 0.10 -6.48
N ALA A 92 3.73 -0.65 -5.93
CA ALA A 92 2.51 -1.05 -6.66
C ALA A 92 1.73 0.16 -7.19
N LEU A 93 1.58 1.22 -6.37
CA LEU A 93 0.89 2.46 -6.76
C LEU A 93 1.62 3.24 -7.87
N VAL A 94 2.95 3.18 -7.92
CA VAL A 94 3.75 3.90 -8.91
C VAL A 94 3.86 3.12 -10.22
N HIS A 95 4.01 1.79 -10.15
CA HIS A 95 4.26 0.93 -11.31
C HIS A 95 2.99 0.37 -11.98
N GLY A 96 1.81 0.60 -11.41
CA GLY A 96 0.54 0.31 -12.07
C GLY A 96 -0.41 -0.50 -11.20
N ALA A 97 -1.06 0.15 -10.25
CA ALA A 97 -2.14 -0.45 -9.50
C ALA A 97 -3.35 -0.75 -10.42
N PRO A 98 -4.20 -1.74 -10.08
CA PRO A 98 -5.43 -2.01 -10.82
C PRO A 98 -6.30 -0.77 -10.96
N ARG A 99 -7.21 -0.74 -11.96
CA ARG A 99 -8.16 0.38 -12.11
C ARG A 99 -9.03 0.57 -10.86
N ARG A 100 -9.48 -0.54 -10.27
CA ARG A 100 -10.31 -0.58 -9.06
C ARG A 100 -9.53 -1.30 -7.96
N PHE A 101 -9.35 -0.61 -6.84
CA PHE A 101 -8.77 -1.19 -5.63
C PHE A 101 -9.20 -0.40 -4.40
N VAL A 102 -9.07 -1.03 -3.25
CA VAL A 102 -9.17 -0.36 -1.94
C VAL A 102 -7.78 -0.19 -1.37
N LEU A 103 -7.38 1.04 -1.06
CA LEU A 103 -6.21 1.32 -0.22
C LEU A 103 -6.67 1.44 1.23
N LEU A 104 -6.32 0.45 2.05
CA LEU A 104 -6.53 0.49 3.49
C LEU A 104 -5.33 1.16 4.16
N THR A 105 -5.60 2.18 4.96
CA THR A 105 -4.59 2.88 5.74
C THR A 105 -5.17 3.40 7.05
N THR A 106 -4.36 4.05 7.87
CA THR A 106 -4.79 4.68 9.13
C THR A 106 -4.52 6.18 9.11
N LEU A 107 -5.13 6.92 10.04
CA LEU A 107 -4.89 8.35 10.20
C LEU A 107 -3.40 8.66 10.45
N ASN A 108 -2.72 7.82 11.23
CA ASN A 108 -1.30 7.99 11.52
C ASN A 108 -0.44 7.74 10.28
N ALA A 109 -0.81 6.78 9.42
CA ALA A 109 -0.07 6.48 8.20
C ALA A 109 -0.23 7.57 7.14
N VAL A 110 -1.46 8.08 6.93
CA VAL A 110 -1.77 9.02 5.85
C VAL A 110 -1.20 10.43 6.07
N THR A 111 -0.89 10.77 7.32
CA THR A 111 -0.33 12.07 7.71
C THR A 111 1.20 12.13 7.61
N GLN A 112 1.86 10.98 7.40
CA GLN A 112 3.31 10.93 7.22
C GLN A 112 3.71 11.38 5.82
N PHE A 113 4.82 12.11 5.73
CA PHE A 113 5.44 12.43 4.44
C PHE A 113 5.95 11.16 3.75
N LEU A 114 5.81 11.13 2.44
CA LEU A 114 6.24 10.03 1.59
C LEU A 114 7.38 10.48 0.67
N PRO A 115 8.24 9.55 0.23
CA PRO A 115 9.19 9.83 -0.85
C PRO A 115 8.47 10.34 -2.10
N ALA A 116 9.13 11.22 -2.85
CA ALA A 116 8.56 11.73 -4.09
C ALA A 116 8.29 10.60 -5.08
N ARG A 117 7.22 10.74 -5.87
CA ARG A 117 6.83 9.75 -6.90
C ARG A 117 7.98 9.42 -7.87
N ALA A 118 8.78 10.40 -8.25
CA ALA A 118 9.93 10.21 -9.13
C ALA A 118 10.99 9.28 -8.51
N VAL A 119 11.27 9.44 -7.21
CA VAL A 119 12.19 8.56 -6.47
C VAL A 119 11.64 7.13 -6.42
N LEU A 120 10.34 6.99 -6.14
CA LEU A 120 9.69 5.68 -6.07
C LEU A 120 9.66 4.95 -7.43
N ALA A 121 9.56 5.69 -8.54
CA ALA A 121 9.54 5.11 -9.89
C ALA A 121 10.87 4.44 -10.27
N GLU A 122 11.97 4.83 -9.63
CA GLU A 122 13.30 4.25 -9.82
C GLU A 122 13.67 3.23 -8.73
N ALA A 123 12.79 3.04 -7.74
CA ALA A 123 13.01 2.21 -6.56
C ALA A 123 12.42 0.80 -6.65
N ALA A 124 12.09 0.33 -7.87
CA ALA A 124 11.64 -1.04 -8.10
C ALA A 124 12.46 -1.70 -9.20
N PHE A 125 12.64 -3.01 -9.05
CA PHE A 125 13.26 -3.88 -10.03
C PHE A 125 12.28 -4.99 -10.40
N VAL A 126 12.10 -5.23 -11.70
CA VAL A 126 11.17 -6.26 -12.21
C VAL A 126 11.98 -7.40 -12.80
N ALA A 127 11.85 -8.59 -12.20
CA ALA A 127 12.41 -9.84 -12.72
C ALA A 127 11.28 -10.69 -13.32
N GLU A 128 11.45 -11.13 -14.57
CA GLU A 128 10.47 -11.94 -15.30
C GLU A 128 11.12 -13.24 -15.81
N VAL A 129 10.37 -14.34 -15.78
CA VAL A 129 10.84 -15.62 -16.31
C VAL A 129 11.13 -15.49 -17.81
N GLY A 130 12.31 -15.94 -18.23
CA GLY A 130 12.75 -15.86 -19.62
C GLY A 130 13.41 -14.54 -20.02
N ARG A 131 13.43 -13.55 -19.13
CA ARG A 131 14.14 -12.28 -19.36
C ARG A 131 15.58 -12.38 -18.87
N ARG A 132 16.52 -11.89 -19.68
CA ARG A 132 17.93 -11.79 -19.26
C ARG A 132 18.08 -10.59 -18.32
N ILE A 133 18.78 -10.82 -17.21
CA ILE A 133 19.08 -9.82 -16.19
C ILE A 133 20.60 -9.57 -16.19
N ASP A 134 21.01 -8.30 -16.10
CA ASP A 134 22.38 -7.94 -15.80
C ASP A 134 22.61 -8.05 -14.28
N GLU A 135 23.44 -9.00 -13.88
CA GLU A 135 23.71 -9.26 -12.47
C GLU A 135 24.44 -8.08 -11.80
N ALA A 136 25.33 -7.38 -12.51
CA ALA A 136 26.05 -6.25 -11.95
C ALA A 136 25.10 -5.07 -11.68
N GLU A 137 24.18 -4.81 -12.62
CA GLU A 137 23.14 -3.81 -12.45
C GLU A 137 22.20 -4.16 -11.28
N LEU A 138 21.80 -5.43 -11.17
CA LEU A 138 20.96 -5.91 -10.06
C LEU A 138 21.65 -5.72 -8.70
N ARG A 139 22.92 -6.11 -8.58
CA ARG A 139 23.70 -5.93 -7.35
C ARG A 139 23.83 -4.46 -6.98
N ALA A 140 24.11 -3.59 -7.96
CA ALA A 140 24.18 -2.15 -7.74
C ALA A 140 22.83 -1.54 -7.33
N PHE A 141 21.73 -2.04 -7.89
CA PHE A 141 20.37 -1.67 -7.48
C PHE A 141 20.08 -2.07 -6.03
N LEU A 142 20.35 -3.33 -5.65
CA LEU A 142 20.12 -3.83 -4.30
C LEU A 142 20.91 -3.03 -3.25
N ALA A 143 22.20 -2.77 -3.52
CA ALA A 143 23.04 -1.93 -2.66
C ALA A 143 22.48 -0.49 -2.52
N ARG A 144 22.05 0.13 -3.63
CA ARG A 144 21.41 1.46 -3.61
C ARG A 144 20.11 1.47 -2.80
N MET A 145 19.35 0.38 -2.82
CA MET A 145 18.10 0.23 -2.06
C MET A 145 18.34 -0.16 -0.59
N GLY A 146 19.60 -0.28 -0.16
CA GLY A 146 19.97 -0.55 1.23
C GLY A 146 19.93 -2.03 1.62
N PHE A 147 19.91 -2.95 0.65
CA PHE A 147 20.05 -4.37 0.94
C PHE A 147 21.48 -4.69 1.39
N SER A 148 21.60 -5.66 2.28
CA SER A 148 22.87 -6.14 2.84
C SER A 148 23.39 -7.33 2.04
N GLN A 149 24.65 -7.27 1.60
CA GLN A 149 25.30 -8.44 1.01
C GLN A 149 25.70 -9.42 2.12
N ALA A 150 25.15 -10.63 2.08
CA ALA A 150 25.40 -11.68 3.07
C ALA A 150 25.80 -13.00 2.39
N PRO A 151 26.59 -13.87 3.05
CA PRO A 151 26.94 -15.19 2.52
C PRO A 151 25.72 -16.10 2.29
N THR A 152 24.67 -15.92 3.09
CA THR A 152 23.41 -16.65 3.03
C THR A 152 22.27 -15.68 3.30
N VAL A 153 21.23 -15.69 2.47
CA VAL A 153 20.02 -14.86 2.67
C VAL A 153 19.23 -15.44 3.83
N THR A 154 19.18 -14.72 4.95
CA THR A 154 18.49 -15.17 6.18
C THR A 154 17.34 -14.26 6.56
N GLU A 155 17.44 -12.97 6.27
CA GLU A 155 16.45 -11.97 6.65
C GLU A 155 15.96 -11.16 5.42
N PRO A 156 14.72 -10.62 5.46
CA PRO A 156 14.29 -9.64 4.47
C PRO A 156 15.26 -8.46 4.44
N GLY A 157 15.86 -8.21 3.27
CA GLY A 157 16.89 -7.20 3.09
C GLY A 157 18.28 -7.77 2.80
N ASP A 158 18.48 -9.09 2.90
CA ASP A 158 19.72 -9.75 2.48
C ASP A 158 19.75 -10.07 0.98
N TYR A 159 20.95 -10.08 0.38
CA TYR A 159 21.22 -10.69 -0.93
C TYR A 159 22.61 -11.34 -0.95
N ALA A 160 22.83 -12.31 -1.86
CA ALA A 160 24.09 -13.05 -2.00
C ALA A 160 24.71 -12.88 -3.40
#